data_AF-A0A1M5YPE3-F1
#
_entry.id   AF-A0A1M5YPE3-F1
#
_cell.length_a   1.000
_cell.length_b   1.000
_cell.length_c   1.000
_cell.angle_alpha   90.00
_cell.angle_beta   90.00
_cell.angle_gamma   90.00
#
_symmetry.space_group_name_H-M   'P 1'
#
loop_
_entity.id
_entity.type
_entity.pdbx_description
1 polymer ?
#
loop_
_entity_poly.entity_id
_entity_poly.type
_entity_poly.pdbx_seq_one_letter_code
_entity_poly.pdbx_strand_id
1 'polypeptide(L)'
;HEFVQTVKDYGCQLSMDGRGAWRDNIFVERLWRTIKYERVYLYAYDSVGEARASIKQYLAWYNQARPHSKLEKMTPDEAYGMMLPAVNLAA
;
A
#
# COMPACT_ATOMS: atom_id res chain seq x y z
N HIS A 1 -22.37 4.11 -12.39
CA HIS A 1 -21.33 5.09 -12.00
C HIS A 1 -20.08 4.81 -12.79
N GLU A 2 -19.48 5.84 -13.38
CA GLU A 2 -18.27 5.78 -14.21
C GLU A 2 -17.17 4.93 -13.57
N PHE A 3 -16.85 5.15 -12.30
CA PHE A 3 -15.86 4.37 -11.55
C PHE A 3 -16.09 2.85 -11.58
N VAL A 4 -17.32 2.41 -11.29
CA VAL A 4 -17.67 0.98 -11.24
C VAL A 4 -17.53 0.34 -12.62
N GLN A 5 -17.91 1.07 -13.66
CA GLN A 5 -17.81 0.59 -15.03
C GLN A 5 -16.33 0.45 -15.43
N THR A 6 -15.53 1.49 -15.20
CA THR A 6 -14.09 1.46 -15.48
C THR A 6 -13.40 0.28 -14.81
N VAL A 7 -13.63 0.05 -13.52
CA VAL A 7 -13.00 -1.08 -12.82
C VAL A 7 -13.39 -2.44 -13.43
N LYS A 8 -14.66 -2.61 -13.81
CA LYS A 8 -15.12 -3.82 -14.49
C LYS A 8 -14.53 -3.98 -15.89
N ASP A 9 -14.37 -2.89 -16.63
CA ASP A 9 -13.81 -2.88 -17.98
C ASP A 9 -12.32 -3.32 -17.98
N TYR A 10 -11.59 -3.03 -16.90
CA TYR A 10 -10.23 -3.54 -16.68
C TYR A 10 -10.20 -5.01 -16.21
N GLY A 11 -11.35 -5.70 -16.17
CA GLY A 11 -11.44 -7.10 -15.74
C GLY A 11 -11.27 -7.31 -14.23
N CYS A 12 -11.24 -6.23 -13.44
CA CYS A 12 -11.10 -6.33 -12.00
C CYS A 12 -12.43 -6.73 -11.35
N GLN A 13 -12.37 -7.68 -10.41
CA GLN A 13 -13.51 -8.04 -9.59
C GLN A 13 -13.62 -7.08 -8.40
N LEU A 14 -14.70 -6.30 -8.37
CA LEU A 14 -15.01 -5.48 -7.20
C LEU A 14 -15.50 -6.39 -6.07
N SER A 15 -14.66 -6.61 -5.05
CA SER A 15 -15.11 -7.16 -3.77
C SER A 15 -15.84 -6.06 -3.01
N MET A 16 -17.11 -5.84 -3.35
CA MET A 16 -17.98 -5.02 -2.50
C MET A 16 -18.24 -5.81 -1.23
N ASP A 17 -17.78 -5.32 -0.09
CA ASP A 17 -18.16 -5.93 1.17
C ASP A 17 -19.65 -5.74 1.44
N GLY A 18 -20.33 -6.82 1.84
CA GLY A 18 -21.57 -6.65 2.58
C GLY A 18 -21.26 -5.98 3.93
N ARG A 19 -22.24 -5.29 4.53
CA ARG A 19 -22.11 -4.73 5.90
C ARG A 19 -21.49 -5.79 6.83
N GLY A 20 -20.24 -5.59 7.27
CA GLY A 20 -19.56 -6.47 8.22
C GLY A 20 -18.30 -7.20 7.72
N ALA A 21 -17.77 -6.97 6.51
CA ALA A 21 -16.49 -7.55 6.08
C ALA A 21 -15.26 -6.73 6.55
N TRP A 22 -15.19 -6.42 7.85
CA TRP A 22 -14.10 -5.66 8.46
C TRP A 22 -12.71 -6.26 8.22
N ARG A 23 -12.61 -7.57 7.97
CA ARG A 23 -11.35 -8.31 7.79
C ARG A 23 -10.52 -7.81 6.62
N ASP A 24 -11.17 -7.44 5.53
CA ASP A 24 -10.50 -6.97 4.31
C ASP A 24 -9.88 -5.59 4.53
N ASN A 25 -10.45 -4.79 5.44
CA ASN A 25 -9.97 -3.44 5.75
C ASN A 25 -8.85 -3.41 6.80
N ILE A 26 -8.66 -4.46 7.63
CA ILE A 26 -7.68 -4.46 8.73
C ILE A 26 -6.27 -4.10 8.24
N PHE A 27 -5.87 -4.64 7.08
CA PHE A 27 -4.53 -4.42 6.55
C PHE A 27 -4.33 -2.96 6.15
N VAL A 28 -5.32 -2.37 5.47
CA VAL A 28 -5.32 -0.98 5.02
C VAL A 28 -5.37 -0.04 6.24
N GLU A 29 -6.23 -0.31 7.22
CA GLU A 29 -6.30 0.47 8.46
C GLU A 29 -4.98 0.45 9.24
N ARG A 30 -4.34 -0.73 9.34
CA ARG A 30 -3.05 -0.86 10.02
C ARG A 30 -1.97 -0.05 9.31
N LEU A 31 -1.90 -0.12 7.97
CA LEU A 31 -0.98 0.68 7.17
C LEU A 31 -1.21 2.18 7.41
N TRP A 32 -2.46 2.64 7.34
CA TRP A 32 -2.79 4.05 7.57
C TRP A 32 -2.49 4.51 8.99
N ARG A 33 -2.69 3.67 10.00
CA ARG A 33 -2.27 3.99 11.36
C ARG A 33 -0.77 4.24 11.42
N THR A 34 0.05 3.34 10.85
CA THR A 34 1.50 3.51 10.81
C THR A 34 1.92 4.81 10.11
N ILE A 35 1.36 5.10 8.92
CA ILE A 35 1.66 6.33 8.18
C ILE A 35 1.28 7.57 9.00
N LYS A 36 0.11 7.56 9.65
CA LYS A 36 -0.35 8.70 10.43
C LYS A 36 0.59 9.00 11.60
N TYR A 37 0.92 7.98 12.39
CA TYR A 37 1.74 8.16 13.59
C TYR A 37 3.20 8.45 13.27
N GLU A 38 3.78 7.79 12.26
CA GLU A 38 5.20 7.92 11.96
C GLU A 38 5.52 9.08 11.00
N ARG A 39 4.52 9.63 10.30
CA ARG A 39 4.74 10.71 9.32
C ARG A 39 3.73 11.84 9.33
N VAL A 40 2.43 11.60 9.47
CA VAL A 40 1.47 12.71 9.35
C VAL A 40 1.44 13.56 10.62
N TYR A 41 1.39 12.94 11.80
CA TYR A 41 1.24 13.66 13.07
C TYR A 41 2.51 14.33 13.57
N LEU A 42 3.68 13.95 13.03
CA LEU A 42 4.97 14.53 13.43
C LEU A 42 5.35 15.79 12.65
N TYR A 43 4.56 16.16 11.64
CA TYR A 43 4.92 17.22 10.70
C TYR A 43 3.75 18.20 10.57
N ALA A 44 4.07 19.50 10.55
CA ALA A 44 3.16 20.55 10.13
C ALA A 44 3.41 20.81 8.65
N TYR A 45 2.41 20.60 7.81
CA TYR A 45 2.50 20.83 6.36
C TYR A 45 1.92 22.20 6.02
N ASP A 46 2.65 22.98 5.24
CA ASP A 46 2.23 24.29 4.75
C ASP A 46 1.24 24.15 3.58
N SER A 47 1.23 23.00 2.90
CA SER A 47 0.30 22.74 1.80
C SER A 47 -0.02 21.25 1.62
N VAL A 48 -1.12 20.99 0.89
CA VAL A 48 -1.47 19.63 0.44
C VAL A 48 -0.38 19.05 -0.47
N GLY A 49 0.27 19.88 -1.29
CA GLY A 49 1.36 19.46 -2.18
C GLY A 49 2.56 18.92 -1.38
N GLU A 50 2.93 19.63 -0.32
CA GLU A 50 3.98 19.21 0.60
C GLU A 50 3.61 17.91 1.34
N ALA A 51 2.39 17.83 1.87
CA ALA A 51 1.91 16.62 2.53
C ALA A 51 1.98 15.40 1.59
N ARG A 52 1.58 15.57 0.31
CA ARG A 52 1.68 14.50 -0.70
C ARG A 52 3.13 14.08 -0.95
N ALA A 53 4.06 15.03 -1.07
CA ALA A 53 5.47 14.73 -1.29
C ALA A 53 6.08 13.99 -0.08
N SER A 54 5.80 14.45 1.13
CA SER A 54 6.26 13.84 2.38
C SER A 54 5.75 12.41 2.56
N ILE A 55 4.45 12.18 2.32
CA ILE A 55 3.83 10.85 2.40
C ILE A 55 4.39 9.93 1.31
N LYS A 56 4.59 10.44 0.08
CA LYS A 56 5.21 9.67 -1.02
C LYS A 56 6.62 9.22 -0.64
N GLN A 57 7.43 10.11 -0.09
CA GLN A 57 8.78 9.77 0.36
C GLN A 57 8.77 8.73 1.49
N TYR A 58 7.84 8.86 2.44
CA TYR A 58 7.68 7.88 3.51
C TYR A 58 7.30 6.51 2.98
N LEU A 59 6.35 6.44 2.04
CA LEU A 59 5.93 5.17 1.42
C LEU A 59 7.06 4.52 0.61
N ALA A 60 7.86 5.31 -0.11
CA ALA A 60 9.04 4.79 -0.81
C ALA A 60 10.02 4.14 0.18
N TRP A 61 10.36 4.83 1.28
CA TRP A 61 11.20 4.25 2.33
C TRP A 61 10.56 3.02 2.99
N TYR A 62 9.27 3.06 3.30
CA TYR A 62 8.54 1.95 3.91
C TYR A 62 8.63 0.68 3.05
N ASN A 63 8.46 0.83 1.74
CA ASN A 63 8.45 -0.31 0.81
C ASN A 63 9.85 -0.81 0.45
N GLN A 64 10.85 0.08 0.38
CA GLN A 64 12.17 -0.24 -0.18
C GLN A 64 13.29 -0.40 0.85
N ALA A 65 13.10 0.11 2.07
CA ALA A 65 14.19 0.21 3.03
C ALA A 65 13.81 -0.19 4.46
N ARG A 66 12.51 -0.32 4.79
CA ARG A 66 12.07 -0.75 6.12
C ARG A 66 12.02 -2.28 6.21
N PRO A 67 12.87 -2.93 7.00
CA PRO A 67 12.75 -4.36 7.25
C PRO A 67 11.56 -4.66 8.17
N HIS A 68 10.81 -5.72 7.87
CA HIS A 68 9.68 -6.17 8.69
C HIS A 68 9.96 -7.55 9.30
N SER A 69 9.84 -7.67 10.63
CA SER A 69 10.06 -8.94 11.33
C SER A 69 9.14 -10.07 10.86
N LYS A 70 7.89 -9.75 10.47
CA LYS A 70 6.95 -10.70 9.88
C LYS A 70 7.29 -11.14 8.46
N LEU A 71 8.21 -10.43 7.80
CA LEU A 71 8.72 -10.75 6.47
C LEU A 71 10.17 -11.24 6.58
N GLU A 72 10.55 -11.88 7.69
CA GLU A 72 11.93 -12.38 7.89
C GLU A 72 13.01 -11.30 7.74
N LYS A 73 12.67 -10.06 8.13
CA LYS A 73 13.49 -8.84 7.96
C LYS A 73 13.65 -8.35 6.51
N MET A 74 12.89 -8.89 5.56
CA MET A 74 12.75 -8.31 4.24
C MET A 74 11.91 -7.03 4.28
N THR A 75 12.13 -6.19 3.28
CA THR A 75 11.28 -5.06 2.91
C THR A 75 10.02 -5.55 2.17
N PRO A 76 8.95 -4.75 2.14
CA PRO A 76 7.76 -5.10 1.36
C PRO A 76 8.05 -5.36 -0.13
N ASP A 77 8.93 -4.58 -0.75
CA ASP A 77 9.30 -4.76 -2.16
C ASP A 77 10.06 -6.08 -2.39
N GLU A 78 10.99 -6.43 -1.50
CA GLU A 78 11.69 -7.73 -1.55
C GLU A 78 10.71 -8.90 -1.40
N ALA A 79 9.83 -8.84 -0.39
CA ALA A 79 8.85 -9.88 -0.15
C ALA A 79 7.87 -10.04 -1.32
N TYR A 80 7.44 -8.93 -1.93
CA TYR A 80 6.61 -8.95 -3.13
C TYR A 80 7.37 -9.55 -4.32
N GLY A 81 8.63 -9.17 -4.52
CA GLY A 81 9.50 -9.72 -5.56
C GLY A 81 9.67 -11.24 -5.46
N MET A 82 9.79 -11.76 -4.23
CA MET A 82 9.87 -13.21 -3.98
C MET A 82 8.55 -13.96 -4.26
N MET A 83 7.41 -13.28 -4.17
CA MET A 83 6.08 -13.86 -4.45
C MET A 83 5.71 -13.81 -5.94
N LEU A 84 6.38 -12.97 -6.73
CA LEU A 84 6.17 -12.94 -8.16
C LEU A 84 6.68 -14.24 -8.79
N PRO A 85 5.93 -14.85 -9.72
CA PRO A 85 6.45 -15.97 -10.48
C PRO A 85 7.75 -15.54 -11.17
N ALA A 86 8.77 -16.39 -11.11
CA ALA A 86 10.01 -16.15 -11.85
C ALA A 86 9.63 -15.88 -13.31
N VAL A 87 9.89 -14.65 -13.77
CA VAL A 87 9.85 -14.38 -15.20
C VAL A 87 10.93 -15.28 -15.77
N ASN A 88 10.53 -16.35 -16.47
CA ASN A 88 11.44 -17.06 -17.35
C ASN A 88 11.92 -16.01 -18.36
N LEU A 89 13.03 -15.36 -18.07
CA LEU A 89 13.85 -14.67 -19.06
C LEU A 89 14.28 -15.76 -20.01
N ALA A 90 13.49 -15.95 -21.06
CA ALA A 90 13.86 -16.78 -22.19
C ALA A 90 15.21 -16.26 -22.69
N ALA A 91 16.22 -17.12 -22.55
CA ALA A 91 17.54 -16.95 -23.16
C ALA A 91 17.43 -16.99 -24.69
#